data_AF-A0A1L9BC39-F1
#
_entry.id   AF-A0A1L9BC39-F1
#
_cell.length_a   1.000
_cell.length_b   1.000
_cell.length_c   1.000
_cell.angle_alpha   90.00
_cell.angle_beta   90.00
_cell.angle_gamma   90.00
#
_symmetry.space_group_name_H-M   'P 1'
#
loop_
_entity.id
_entity.type
_entity.pdbx_description
1 polymer ?
#
loop_
_entity_poly.entity_id
_entity_poly.type
_entity_poly.pdbx_seq_one_letter_code
_entity_poly.pdbx_strand_id
1 'polypeptide(L)'
;MQIWKKTMPADKQIRQTINKIFILRQFYAMIILSPPLTYLINNLSGLTEEQISSVTKFTIPITFGVFNMLIPYLVMNYVIQRAFAPQRGDHEGSKIERLLKVPGQLEALCILCATTGTSFYVTIPMLVHKKSFAPVPWVVSTTVLMLMLNFITERLIYEHIFRPFAIAEFHKHPKAIIRGSGFFWPRQKWYLPYAFGVFVACTLMLSTTIIAKQVFVTFEELNLAMQTDAANIGTHINQIVEQVVRRAAVPLSLMGGYLLISSSIAAWLLARRQELGAGSVKDAIEGLASGSPKLPDWISTDEIGDLASSTSRAFEKLSAFSLSLGESANSLRHSAERLGASASEQSSVLTRQAAALQETQVTAQEIKQTSELASQKAENVLQQTTRANQISNEAVVAVRTSLEEIKEVGEQVAKMASSIQSLEKKTQQIASITRTVKDLADQSNMLALNAAIEAVRSGEHGKGFGVVAREIRALADQSIRATNNVSSILLDIGTAMRSTVAMTAKGFEKVELSLKGVKGFEGSIAQLSSIVRDNADSIRQITAAVTQQNVGISQIFQAVNDLNNMMEQTMGQMQTSEEASTVVQSVADKVSDLVTSYGWKEAAERAKQKAL
;
A
#
# COMPACT_ATOMS: atom_id res chain seq x y z
N MET A 1 7.10 37.76 -40.00
CA MET A 1 6.41 38.86 -39.26
C MET A 1 5.99 38.45 -37.83
N GLN A 2 6.78 37.62 -37.12
CA GLN A 2 6.43 37.08 -35.79
C GLN A 2 7.30 37.60 -34.63
N ILE A 3 8.37 38.37 -34.90
CA ILE A 3 9.35 38.78 -33.89
C ILE A 3 9.02 40.15 -33.24
N TRP A 4 8.14 40.95 -33.85
CA TRP A 4 7.89 42.34 -33.41
C TRP A 4 6.76 42.55 -32.37
N LYS A 5 6.09 41.49 -31.89
CA LYS A 5 4.92 41.63 -30.99
C LYS A 5 5.21 41.46 -29.48
N LYS A 6 6.41 41.04 -29.07
CA LYS A 6 6.67 40.61 -27.69
C LYS A 6 6.98 41.70 -26.65
N THR A 7 7.11 42.98 -27.02
CA THR A 7 7.57 44.03 -26.08
C THR A 7 6.90 45.40 -26.23
N MET A 8 5.63 45.46 -26.65
CA MET A 8 4.88 46.72 -26.62
C MET A 8 3.93 46.78 -25.42
N PRO A 9 3.91 47.88 -24.65
CA PRO A 9 2.93 48.07 -23.58
C PRO A 9 1.51 47.97 -24.14
N ALA A 10 0.59 47.38 -23.36
CA ALA A 10 -0.78 47.06 -23.79
C ALA A 10 -1.49 48.26 -24.47
N ASP A 11 -1.28 49.47 -23.93
CA ASP A 11 -1.87 50.71 -24.47
C ASP A 11 -1.39 51.04 -25.89
N LYS A 12 -0.14 50.72 -26.22
CA LYS A 12 0.43 50.94 -27.56
C LYS A 12 -0.14 49.94 -28.57
N GLN A 13 -0.35 48.69 -28.15
CA GLN A 13 -0.99 47.65 -29.00
C GLN A 13 -2.47 47.96 -29.25
N ILE A 14 -3.20 48.42 -28.24
CA ILE A 14 -4.60 48.84 -28.35
C ILE A 14 -4.72 50.01 -29.34
N ARG A 15 -3.89 51.06 -29.18
CA ARG A 15 -3.91 52.23 -30.06
C ARG A 15 -3.55 51.91 -31.51
N GLN A 16 -2.57 51.03 -31.73
CA GLN A 16 -2.24 50.55 -33.08
C GLN A 16 -3.38 49.74 -33.71
N THR A 17 -4.05 48.89 -32.92
CA THR A 17 -5.18 48.09 -33.40
C THR A 17 -6.35 48.99 -33.81
N ILE A 18 -6.65 50.00 -33.00
CA ILE A 18 -7.65 51.04 -33.31
C ILE A 18 -7.27 51.77 -34.60
N ASN A 19 -6.05 52.29 -34.72
CA ASN A 19 -5.66 53.03 -35.92
C ASN A 19 -5.68 52.15 -37.18
N LYS A 20 -5.25 50.89 -37.08
CA LYS A 20 -5.23 49.94 -38.20
C LYS A 20 -6.63 49.63 -38.72
N ILE A 21 -7.55 49.28 -37.82
CA ILE A 21 -8.94 48.99 -38.19
C ILE A 21 -9.61 50.25 -38.75
N PHE A 22 -9.32 51.43 -38.20
CA PHE A 22 -9.92 52.68 -38.64
C PHE A 22 -9.47 53.07 -40.05
N ILE A 23 -8.16 52.98 -40.33
CA ILE A 23 -7.61 53.23 -41.67
C ILE A 23 -8.18 52.23 -42.68
N LEU A 24 -8.23 50.94 -42.31
CA LEU A 24 -8.77 49.90 -43.18
C LEU A 24 -10.25 50.15 -43.52
N ARG A 25 -11.05 50.49 -42.50
CA ARG A 25 -12.46 50.86 -42.68
C ARG A 25 -12.59 52.08 -43.56
N GLN A 26 -11.77 53.12 -43.36
CA GLN A 26 -11.85 54.34 -44.16
C GLN A 26 -11.52 54.06 -45.63
N PHE A 27 -10.49 53.25 -45.89
CA PHE A 27 -10.15 52.78 -47.23
C PHE A 27 -11.31 52.02 -47.87
N TYR A 28 -11.90 51.09 -47.14
CA TYR A 28 -13.03 50.28 -47.60
C TYR A 28 -14.27 51.15 -47.90
N ALA A 29 -14.64 52.03 -46.96
CA ALA A 29 -15.77 52.94 -47.09
C ALA A 29 -15.60 53.93 -48.25
N MET A 30 -14.40 54.47 -48.48
CA MET A 30 -14.16 55.48 -49.53
C MET A 30 -14.02 54.88 -50.93
N ILE A 31 -13.42 53.70 -51.07
CA ILE A 31 -13.07 53.14 -52.38
C ILE A 31 -14.10 52.12 -52.84
N ILE A 32 -14.57 51.25 -51.94
CA ILE A 32 -15.42 50.11 -52.29
C ILE A 32 -16.90 50.50 -52.18
N LEU A 33 -17.28 51.19 -51.12
CA LEU A 33 -18.69 51.48 -50.83
C LEU A 33 -19.17 52.84 -51.36
N SER A 34 -18.38 53.90 -51.20
CA SER A 34 -18.80 55.28 -51.50
C SER A 34 -19.18 55.52 -52.97
N PRO A 35 -18.43 55.08 -53.99
CA PRO A 35 -18.80 55.33 -55.38
C PRO A 35 -20.15 54.73 -55.81
N PRO A 36 -20.43 53.43 -55.59
CA PRO A 36 -21.73 52.86 -55.95
C PRO A 36 -22.87 53.40 -55.08
N LEU A 37 -22.60 53.73 -53.80
CA LEU A 37 -23.59 54.34 -52.91
C LEU A 37 -23.95 55.78 -53.33
N THR A 38 -22.96 56.60 -53.67
CA THR A 38 -23.15 57.98 -54.14
C THR A 38 -23.89 57.99 -55.48
N TYR A 39 -23.55 57.06 -56.37
CA TYR A 39 -24.25 56.86 -57.64
C TYR A 39 -25.73 56.52 -57.42
N LEU A 40 -26.03 55.60 -56.49
CA LEU A 40 -27.39 55.24 -56.10
C LEU A 40 -28.17 56.41 -55.51
N ILE A 41 -27.57 57.12 -54.57
CA ILE A 41 -28.21 58.26 -53.91
C ILE A 41 -28.53 59.35 -54.93
N ASN A 42 -27.57 59.68 -55.81
CA ASN A 42 -27.76 60.64 -56.88
C ASN A 42 -28.94 60.21 -57.78
N ASN A 43 -28.95 58.93 -58.17
CA ASN A 43 -30.01 58.37 -59.01
C ASN A 43 -31.39 58.38 -58.35
N LEU A 44 -31.48 58.08 -57.06
CA LEU A 44 -32.75 57.95 -56.34
C LEU A 44 -33.32 59.29 -55.86
N SER A 45 -32.47 60.31 -55.69
CA SER A 45 -32.88 61.59 -55.11
C SER A 45 -33.78 62.44 -56.03
N GLY A 46 -33.78 62.20 -57.35
CA GLY A 46 -34.57 62.99 -58.30
C GLY A 46 -34.22 64.49 -58.33
N LEU A 47 -33.08 64.87 -57.78
CA LEU A 47 -32.54 66.24 -57.77
C LEU A 47 -31.66 66.44 -59.01
N THR A 48 -31.64 67.66 -59.56
CA THR A 48 -30.73 68.00 -60.66
C THR A 48 -29.28 68.11 -60.16
N GLU A 49 -28.30 67.93 -61.05
CA GLU A 49 -26.87 67.97 -60.69
C GLU A 49 -26.47 69.29 -60.01
N GLU A 50 -27.07 70.42 -60.42
CA GLU A 50 -26.86 71.72 -59.78
C GLU A 50 -27.48 71.81 -58.37
N GLN A 51 -28.69 71.27 -58.19
CA GLN A 51 -29.38 71.24 -56.89
C GLN A 51 -28.62 70.40 -55.87
N ILE A 52 -28.07 69.27 -56.33
CA ILE A 52 -27.21 68.41 -55.52
C ILE A 52 -25.91 69.14 -55.21
N SER A 53 -25.19 69.65 -56.21
CA SER A 53 -23.89 70.32 -56.00
C SER A 53 -23.96 71.50 -55.01
N SER A 54 -25.06 72.27 -55.03
CA SER A 54 -25.27 73.39 -54.12
C SER A 54 -25.40 72.96 -52.66
N VAL A 55 -26.17 71.92 -52.37
CA VAL A 55 -26.41 71.44 -50.99
C VAL A 55 -25.31 70.50 -50.50
N THR A 56 -24.73 69.71 -51.41
CA THR A 56 -23.69 68.72 -51.17
C THR A 56 -22.41 69.33 -50.59
N LYS A 57 -22.07 70.57 -50.96
CA LYS A 57 -20.92 71.29 -50.36
C LYS A 57 -21.08 71.52 -48.85
N PHE A 58 -22.31 71.68 -48.37
CA PHE A 58 -22.61 71.91 -46.95
C PHE A 58 -22.85 70.59 -46.19
N THR A 59 -23.44 69.59 -46.83
CA THR A 59 -23.75 68.31 -46.18
C THR A 59 -22.55 67.36 -46.12
N ILE A 60 -21.64 67.35 -47.11
CA ILE A 60 -20.46 66.46 -47.13
C ILE A 60 -19.58 66.61 -45.88
N PRO A 61 -19.17 67.82 -45.42
CA PRO A 61 -18.32 67.93 -44.24
C PRO A 61 -18.95 67.30 -42.99
N ILE A 62 -20.29 67.35 -42.87
CA ILE A 62 -21.02 66.77 -41.74
C ILE A 62 -21.17 65.25 -41.92
N THR A 63 -21.63 64.77 -43.09
CA THR A 63 -21.86 63.33 -43.32
C THR A 63 -20.56 62.56 -43.37
N PHE A 64 -19.53 63.10 -44.01
CA PHE A 64 -18.21 62.48 -44.06
C PHE A 64 -17.41 62.72 -42.77
N GLY A 65 -17.30 63.96 -42.30
CA GLY A 65 -16.48 64.30 -41.13
C GLY A 65 -17.06 63.78 -39.81
N VAL A 66 -18.36 63.93 -39.58
CA VAL A 66 -18.99 63.54 -38.32
C VAL A 66 -19.42 62.06 -38.36
N PHE A 67 -20.27 61.67 -39.30
CA PHE A 67 -20.87 60.33 -39.33
C PHE A 67 -19.95 59.23 -39.86
N ASN A 68 -19.01 59.56 -40.77
CA ASN A 68 -18.11 58.55 -41.33
C ASN A 68 -16.73 58.49 -40.65
N MET A 69 -16.25 59.62 -40.10
CA MET A 69 -14.90 59.73 -39.53
C MET A 69 -14.90 59.84 -37.99
N LEU A 70 -15.47 60.93 -37.42
CA LEU A 70 -15.39 61.22 -35.98
C LEU A 70 -16.14 60.21 -35.10
N ILE A 71 -17.44 60.00 -35.35
CA ILE A 71 -18.28 59.11 -34.53
C ILE A 71 -17.75 57.67 -34.58
N PRO A 72 -17.47 57.08 -35.77
CA PRO A 72 -16.93 55.73 -35.82
C PRO A 72 -15.57 55.57 -35.14
N TYR A 73 -14.68 56.57 -35.23
CA TYR A 73 -13.39 56.53 -34.51
C TYR A 73 -13.60 56.48 -32.99
N LEU A 74 -14.44 57.37 -32.46
CA LEU A 74 -14.73 57.45 -31.03
C LEU A 74 -15.33 56.15 -30.50
N VAL A 75 -16.30 55.58 -31.23
CA VAL A 75 -16.94 54.36 -30.77
C VAL A 75 -16.03 53.15 -30.91
N MET A 76 -15.25 53.07 -31.99
CA MET A 76 -14.30 51.99 -32.15
C MET A 76 -13.21 52.03 -31.08
N ASN A 77 -12.74 53.24 -30.72
CA ASN A 77 -11.86 53.44 -29.57
C ASN A 77 -12.51 52.95 -28.28
N TYR A 78 -13.77 53.31 -28.01
CA TYR A 78 -14.50 52.88 -26.82
C TYR A 78 -14.66 51.35 -26.75
N VAL A 79 -15.16 50.71 -27.82
CA VAL A 79 -15.42 49.27 -27.87
C VAL A 79 -14.13 48.47 -27.73
N ILE A 80 -13.06 48.86 -28.44
CA ILE A 80 -11.78 48.14 -28.38
C ILE A 80 -11.14 48.31 -27.01
N GLN A 81 -11.07 49.52 -26.46
CA GLN A 81 -10.51 49.73 -25.11
C GLN A 81 -11.27 48.92 -24.06
N ARG A 82 -12.61 48.94 -24.12
CA ARG A 82 -13.46 48.17 -23.20
C ARG A 82 -13.29 46.65 -23.33
N ALA A 83 -12.92 46.15 -24.51
CA ALA A 83 -12.66 44.73 -24.72
C ALA A 83 -11.34 44.27 -24.06
N PHE A 84 -10.30 45.11 -24.14
CA PHE A 84 -9.00 44.82 -23.52
C PHE A 84 -8.95 45.11 -22.01
N ALA A 85 -9.76 46.05 -21.52
CA ALA A 85 -9.79 46.42 -20.12
C ALA A 85 -10.45 45.31 -19.24
N PRO A 86 -9.95 45.09 -18.01
CA PRO A 86 -10.62 44.23 -17.03
C PRO A 86 -11.93 44.89 -16.57
N GLN A 87 -12.97 44.08 -16.35
CA GLN A 87 -14.27 44.56 -15.86
C GLN A 87 -14.60 43.95 -14.50
N ARG A 88 -15.40 44.65 -13.69
CA ARG A 88 -15.88 44.14 -12.40
C ARG A 88 -16.78 42.92 -12.65
N GLY A 89 -16.44 41.78 -12.05
CA GLY A 89 -17.16 40.52 -12.21
C GLY A 89 -16.61 39.59 -13.32
N ASP A 90 -15.42 39.86 -13.86
CA ASP A 90 -14.77 38.99 -14.83
C ASP A 90 -14.47 37.60 -14.24
N HIS A 91 -15.01 36.54 -14.86
CA HIS A 91 -14.59 35.15 -14.66
C HIS A 91 -13.52 34.74 -15.68
N GLU A 92 -12.85 33.60 -15.47
CA GLU A 92 -11.92 33.04 -16.44
C GLU A 92 -12.58 32.93 -17.83
N GLY A 93 -11.91 33.44 -18.86
CA GLY A 93 -12.45 33.50 -20.22
C GLY A 93 -13.25 34.75 -20.59
N SER A 94 -13.65 35.60 -19.64
CA SER A 94 -14.45 36.81 -19.92
C SER A 94 -13.79 37.74 -20.93
N LYS A 95 -12.47 37.89 -20.85
CA LYS A 95 -11.68 38.69 -21.80
C LYS A 95 -11.68 38.09 -23.20
N ILE A 96 -11.63 36.76 -23.33
CA ILE A 96 -11.71 36.06 -24.62
C ILE A 96 -13.07 36.32 -25.26
N GLU A 97 -14.15 36.18 -24.48
CA GLU A 97 -15.50 36.47 -24.97
C GLU A 97 -15.64 37.91 -25.45
N ARG A 98 -15.11 38.88 -24.70
CA ARG A 98 -15.12 40.29 -25.13
C ARG A 98 -14.37 40.51 -26.42
N LEU A 99 -13.15 39.99 -26.54
CA LEU A 99 -12.33 40.13 -27.76
C LEU A 99 -13.04 39.56 -28.99
N LEU A 100 -13.73 38.43 -28.82
CA LEU A 100 -14.49 37.79 -29.88
C LEU A 100 -15.82 38.53 -30.20
N LYS A 101 -16.40 39.32 -29.27
CA LYS A 101 -17.60 40.17 -29.49
C LYS A 101 -17.31 41.43 -30.32
N VAL A 102 -16.08 41.96 -30.27
CA VAL A 102 -15.73 43.25 -30.88
C VAL A 102 -16.13 43.35 -32.35
N PRO A 103 -15.81 42.38 -33.24
CA PRO A 103 -16.17 42.47 -34.66
C PRO A 103 -17.66 42.71 -34.91
N GLY A 104 -18.55 42.00 -34.20
CA GLY A 104 -20.01 42.15 -34.35
C GLY A 104 -20.54 43.45 -33.74
N GLN A 105 -19.93 43.93 -32.66
CA GLN A 105 -20.28 45.23 -32.07
C GLN A 105 -19.88 46.40 -32.98
N LEU A 106 -18.70 46.30 -33.61
CA LEU A 106 -18.24 47.29 -34.59
C LEU A 106 -19.12 47.30 -35.84
N GLU A 107 -19.51 46.12 -36.33
CA GLU A 107 -20.42 45.95 -37.47
C GLU A 107 -21.74 46.73 -37.26
N ALA A 108 -22.53 46.39 -36.23
CA ALA A 108 -23.85 46.99 -36.06
C ALA A 108 -23.79 48.49 -35.80
N LEU A 109 -22.77 48.94 -35.08
CA LEU A 109 -22.64 50.35 -34.78
C LEU A 109 -22.14 51.15 -35.99
N CYS A 110 -21.28 50.58 -36.83
CA CYS A 110 -20.90 51.21 -38.09
C CYS A 110 -22.07 51.28 -39.08
N ILE A 111 -22.92 50.24 -39.16
CA ILE A 111 -24.17 50.26 -39.93
C ILE A 111 -25.05 51.42 -39.44
N LEU A 112 -25.24 51.56 -38.13
CA LEU A 112 -26.05 52.63 -37.56
C LEU A 112 -25.50 54.03 -37.90
N CYS A 113 -24.18 54.23 -37.81
CA CYS A 113 -23.56 55.52 -38.15
C CYS A 113 -23.71 55.85 -39.65
N ALA A 114 -23.45 54.88 -40.53
CA ALA A 114 -23.50 55.08 -41.98
C ALA A 114 -24.94 55.30 -42.48
N THR A 115 -25.91 54.59 -41.92
CA THR A 115 -27.35 54.76 -42.25
C THR A 115 -27.88 56.11 -41.79
N THR A 116 -27.50 56.55 -40.57
CA THR A 116 -27.85 57.89 -40.06
C THR A 116 -27.22 58.98 -40.93
N GLY A 117 -25.94 58.84 -41.29
CA GLY A 117 -25.26 59.77 -42.19
C GLY A 117 -25.89 59.84 -43.58
N THR A 118 -26.32 58.69 -44.12
CA THR A 118 -27.01 58.64 -45.43
C THR A 118 -28.40 59.26 -45.36
N SER A 119 -29.16 59.00 -44.30
CA SER A 119 -30.45 59.65 -44.06
C SER A 119 -30.31 61.16 -44.01
N PHE A 120 -29.29 61.67 -43.31
CA PHE A 120 -28.98 63.10 -43.24
C PHE A 120 -28.59 63.67 -44.61
N TYR A 121 -27.74 62.96 -45.36
CA TYR A 121 -27.27 63.35 -46.69
C TYR A 121 -28.42 63.53 -47.70
N VAL A 122 -29.44 62.68 -47.63
CA VAL A 122 -30.59 62.72 -48.57
C VAL A 122 -31.68 63.68 -48.10
N THR A 123 -31.95 63.76 -46.79
CA THR A 123 -33.08 64.52 -46.25
C THR A 123 -32.88 66.04 -46.35
N ILE A 124 -31.65 66.53 -46.19
CA ILE A 124 -31.38 67.98 -46.22
C ILE A 124 -31.57 68.59 -47.61
N PRO A 125 -31.02 68.03 -48.69
CA PRO A 125 -31.32 68.51 -50.05
C PRO A 125 -32.81 68.51 -50.38
N MET A 126 -33.55 67.49 -49.90
CA MET A 126 -35.00 67.41 -50.09
C MET A 126 -35.75 68.53 -49.36
N LEU A 127 -35.35 68.86 -48.12
CA LEU A 127 -35.89 69.97 -47.33
C LEU A 127 -35.61 71.33 -48.00
N VAL A 128 -34.36 71.55 -48.44
CA VAL A 128 -33.92 72.82 -49.02
C VAL A 128 -34.62 73.12 -50.34
N HIS A 129 -34.80 72.11 -51.20
CA HIS A 129 -35.46 72.25 -52.50
C HIS A 129 -36.96 71.95 -52.49
N LYS A 130 -37.58 71.78 -51.31
CA LYS A 130 -39.01 71.49 -51.10
C LYS A 130 -39.53 70.32 -51.97
N LYS A 131 -38.76 69.24 -52.07
CA LYS A 131 -39.11 68.02 -52.83
C LYS A 131 -39.79 66.99 -51.92
N SER A 132 -40.45 66.00 -52.53
CA SER A 132 -41.13 64.90 -51.79
C SER A 132 -40.13 64.03 -51.03
N PHE A 133 -40.48 63.65 -49.80
CA PHE A 133 -39.68 62.73 -48.96
C PHE A 133 -39.85 61.25 -49.32
N ALA A 134 -40.73 60.92 -50.26
CA ALA A 134 -41.00 59.53 -50.66
C ALA A 134 -39.73 58.71 -51.03
N PRO A 135 -38.67 59.28 -51.64
CA PRO A 135 -37.45 58.52 -51.94
C PRO A 135 -36.57 58.20 -50.72
N VAL A 136 -36.73 58.91 -49.60
CA VAL A 136 -35.81 58.81 -48.44
C VAL A 136 -35.81 57.40 -47.82
N PRO A 137 -36.96 56.79 -47.47
CA PRO A 137 -36.97 55.43 -46.89
C PRO A 137 -36.38 54.38 -47.85
N TRP A 138 -36.56 54.58 -49.15
CA TRP A 138 -36.06 53.67 -50.18
C TRP A 138 -34.53 53.74 -50.33
N VAL A 139 -33.96 54.95 -50.33
CA VAL A 139 -32.51 55.18 -50.34
C VAL A 139 -31.87 54.61 -49.08
N VAL A 140 -32.47 54.87 -47.91
CA VAL A 140 -31.96 54.35 -46.63
C VAL A 140 -32.00 52.83 -46.61
N SER A 141 -33.09 52.20 -47.04
CA SER A 141 -33.23 50.73 -47.07
C SER A 141 -32.22 50.07 -48.02
N THR A 142 -32.02 50.65 -49.21
CA THR A 142 -31.02 50.17 -50.18
C THR A 142 -29.60 50.29 -49.62
N THR A 143 -29.33 51.39 -48.92
CA THR A 143 -28.06 51.63 -48.24
C THR A 143 -27.81 50.62 -47.13
N VAL A 144 -28.83 50.30 -46.31
CA VAL A 144 -28.74 49.29 -45.25
C VAL A 144 -28.35 47.92 -45.83
N LEU A 145 -29.02 47.47 -46.90
CA LEU A 145 -28.74 46.16 -47.51
C LEU A 145 -27.34 46.11 -48.14
N MET A 146 -26.94 47.19 -48.80
CA MET A 146 -25.60 47.31 -49.39
C MET A 146 -24.52 47.30 -48.32
N LEU A 147 -24.73 48.03 -47.22
CA LEU A 147 -23.86 48.00 -46.04
C LEU A 147 -23.79 46.57 -45.47
N MET A 148 -24.92 45.91 -45.22
CA MET A 148 -24.98 44.55 -44.67
C MET A 148 -24.18 43.54 -45.51
N LEU A 149 -24.25 43.63 -46.84
CA LEU A 149 -23.49 42.77 -47.74
C LEU A 149 -21.97 42.96 -47.58
N ASN A 150 -21.53 44.21 -47.51
CA ASN A 150 -20.11 44.55 -47.40
C ASN A 150 -19.54 44.29 -46.00
N PHE A 151 -20.36 44.42 -44.96
CA PHE A 151 -19.93 44.18 -43.58
C PHE A 151 -19.56 42.72 -43.29
N ILE A 152 -20.03 41.76 -44.09
CA ILE A 152 -19.59 40.36 -44.06
C ILE A 152 -18.06 40.30 -44.24
N THR A 153 -17.52 41.04 -45.22
CA THR A 153 -16.09 41.14 -45.48
C THR A 153 -15.36 41.87 -44.36
N GLU A 154 -15.86 43.03 -43.92
CA GLU A 154 -15.22 43.82 -42.85
C GLU A 154 -15.12 43.02 -41.54
N ARG A 155 -16.20 42.33 -41.16
CA ARG A 155 -16.27 41.51 -39.95
C ARG A 155 -15.19 40.43 -39.94
N LEU A 156 -15.02 39.71 -41.05
CA LEU A 156 -14.01 38.65 -41.16
C LEU A 156 -12.58 39.21 -41.03
N ILE A 157 -12.34 40.43 -41.53
CA ILE A 157 -11.05 41.10 -41.38
C ILE A 157 -10.83 41.53 -39.92
N TYR A 158 -11.85 42.09 -39.25
CA TYR A 158 -11.76 42.44 -37.84
C TYR A 158 -11.49 41.20 -36.98
N GLU A 159 -12.21 40.10 -37.23
CA GLU A 159 -11.97 38.83 -36.55
C GLU A 159 -10.53 38.34 -36.74
N HIS A 160 -9.98 38.41 -37.95
CA HIS A 160 -8.59 38.06 -38.22
C HIS A 160 -7.58 38.92 -37.42
N ILE A 161 -7.89 40.20 -37.18
CA ILE A 161 -7.06 41.11 -36.38
C ILE A 161 -7.13 40.77 -34.88
N PHE A 162 -8.32 40.44 -34.36
CA PHE A 162 -8.53 40.14 -32.93
C PHE A 162 -8.15 38.71 -32.52
N ARG A 163 -8.23 37.74 -33.45
CA ARG A 163 -8.01 36.32 -33.16
C ARG A 163 -6.66 36.01 -32.49
N PRO A 164 -5.50 36.58 -32.91
CA PRO A 164 -4.23 36.32 -32.24
C PRO A 164 -4.23 36.73 -30.76
N PHE A 165 -4.97 37.78 -30.39
CA PHE A 165 -5.10 38.21 -29.00
C PHE A 165 -5.99 37.25 -28.21
N ALA A 166 -7.08 36.77 -28.82
CA ALA A 166 -7.96 35.79 -28.22
C ALA A 166 -7.25 34.42 -28.00
N ILE A 167 -6.43 33.97 -28.96
CA ILE A 167 -5.62 32.74 -28.84
C ILE A 167 -4.57 32.89 -27.73
N ALA A 168 -3.87 34.02 -27.67
CA ALA A 168 -2.87 34.26 -26.62
C ALA A 168 -3.49 34.22 -25.22
N GLU A 169 -4.70 34.77 -25.06
CA GLU A 169 -5.43 34.71 -23.80
C GLU A 169 -5.99 33.30 -23.50
N PHE A 170 -6.43 32.57 -24.53
CA PHE A 170 -6.85 31.18 -24.41
C PHE A 170 -5.74 30.25 -23.94
N HIS A 171 -4.52 30.42 -24.43
CA HIS A 171 -3.39 29.64 -23.94
C HIS A 171 -3.07 29.88 -22.46
N LYS A 172 -3.44 31.05 -21.92
CA LYS A 172 -3.35 31.32 -20.48
C LYS A 172 -4.50 30.65 -19.70
N HIS A 173 -5.69 30.61 -20.30
CA HIS A 173 -6.89 30.06 -19.69
C HIS A 173 -7.57 29.02 -20.59
N PRO A 174 -6.95 27.84 -20.82
CA PRO A 174 -7.46 26.84 -21.76
C PRO A 174 -8.77 26.18 -21.31
N LYS A 175 -9.10 26.30 -20.01
CA LYS A 175 -10.34 25.77 -19.42
C LYS A 175 -11.55 26.68 -19.60
N ALA A 176 -11.34 27.89 -20.12
CA ALA A 176 -12.41 28.86 -20.33
C ALA A 176 -13.47 28.29 -21.27
N ILE A 177 -14.71 28.19 -20.77
CA ILE A 177 -15.86 27.82 -21.58
C ILE A 177 -16.37 29.08 -22.25
N ILE A 178 -16.28 29.13 -23.58
CA ILE A 178 -16.76 30.27 -24.36
C ILE A 178 -18.19 29.96 -24.78
N ARG A 179 -19.15 30.74 -24.28
CA ARG A 179 -20.55 30.61 -24.69
C ARG A 179 -20.93 31.75 -25.63
N GLY A 180 -20.93 31.46 -26.93
CA GLY A 180 -21.46 32.36 -27.95
C GLY A 180 -22.91 32.02 -28.28
N SER A 181 -23.84 32.94 -28.02
CA SER A 181 -25.20 32.88 -28.57
C SER A 181 -25.75 34.28 -28.84
N GLY A 182 -26.64 34.39 -29.83
CA GLY A 182 -27.33 35.63 -30.17
C GLY A 182 -26.95 36.22 -31.54
N PHE A 183 -27.62 37.31 -31.90
CA PHE A 183 -27.56 37.96 -33.22
C PHE A 183 -26.14 38.37 -33.64
N PHE A 184 -25.31 38.81 -32.68
CA PHE A 184 -23.91 39.18 -32.93
C PHE A 184 -22.96 37.99 -33.12
N TRP A 185 -23.47 36.77 -32.98
CA TRP A 185 -22.74 35.50 -33.05
C TRP A 185 -23.42 34.53 -34.00
N PRO A 186 -23.41 34.81 -35.31
CA PRO A 186 -24.02 33.94 -36.28
C PRO A 186 -23.13 32.69 -36.38
N ARG A 187 -23.63 31.60 -35.81
CA ARG A 187 -23.13 30.25 -36.07
C ARG A 187 -23.18 29.97 -37.57
N GLN A 188 -22.27 29.18 -38.11
CA GLN A 188 -22.18 28.94 -39.56
C GLN A 188 -23.50 28.40 -40.12
N LYS A 189 -24.22 27.59 -39.34
CA LYS A 189 -25.57 27.09 -39.68
C LYS A 189 -26.56 28.21 -40.05
N TRP A 190 -26.44 29.38 -39.43
CA TRP A 190 -27.30 30.55 -39.69
C TRP A 190 -26.61 31.64 -40.52
N TYR A 191 -25.29 31.77 -40.42
CA TYR A 191 -24.52 32.80 -41.12
C TYR A 191 -24.56 32.62 -42.65
N LEU A 192 -24.48 31.38 -43.13
CA LEU A 192 -24.46 31.10 -44.56
C LEU A 192 -25.83 31.41 -45.22
N PRO A 193 -26.98 30.97 -44.66
CA PRO A 193 -28.29 31.45 -45.11
C PRO A 193 -28.46 32.97 -45.01
N TYR A 194 -27.95 33.60 -43.95
CA TYR A 194 -28.01 35.06 -43.79
C TYR A 194 -27.24 35.79 -44.90
N ALA A 195 -25.99 35.41 -45.16
CA ALA A 195 -25.17 36.01 -46.21
C ALA A 195 -25.82 35.86 -47.60
N PHE A 196 -26.36 34.68 -47.88
CA PHE A 196 -27.10 34.42 -49.12
C PHE A 196 -28.38 35.26 -49.21
N GLY A 197 -29.16 35.34 -48.13
CA GLY A 197 -30.39 36.14 -48.08
C GLY A 197 -30.13 37.64 -48.26
N VAL A 198 -29.10 38.18 -47.61
CA VAL A 198 -28.67 39.59 -47.77
C VAL A 198 -28.22 39.86 -49.20
N PHE A 199 -27.45 38.94 -49.81
CA PHE A 199 -27.06 39.07 -51.22
C PHE A 199 -28.28 39.13 -52.14
N VAL A 200 -29.21 38.17 -52.04
CA VAL A 200 -30.42 38.12 -52.87
C VAL A 200 -31.28 39.37 -52.65
N ALA A 201 -31.51 39.78 -51.40
CA ALA A 201 -32.28 40.97 -51.08
C ALA A 201 -31.62 42.25 -51.64
N CYS A 202 -30.30 42.37 -51.52
CA CYS A 202 -29.53 43.48 -52.07
C CYS A 202 -29.64 43.51 -53.60
N THR A 203 -29.48 42.37 -54.28
CA THR A 203 -29.63 42.27 -55.74
C THR A 203 -31.02 42.68 -56.20
N LEU A 204 -32.09 42.16 -55.56
CA LEU A 204 -33.47 42.49 -55.91
C LEU A 204 -33.79 43.96 -55.66
N MET A 205 -33.35 44.51 -54.53
CA MET A 205 -33.62 45.91 -54.19
C MET A 205 -32.87 46.87 -55.12
N LEU A 206 -31.63 46.56 -55.45
CA LEU A 206 -30.81 47.37 -56.37
C LEU A 206 -31.31 47.31 -57.81
N SER A 207 -31.68 46.12 -58.32
CA SER A 207 -32.22 45.99 -59.68
C SER A 207 -33.57 46.70 -59.78
N THR A 208 -34.47 46.50 -58.81
CA THR A 208 -35.77 47.18 -58.75
C THR A 208 -35.61 48.69 -58.70
N THR A 209 -34.64 49.20 -57.93
CA THR A 209 -34.33 50.63 -57.85
C THR A 209 -33.96 51.23 -59.21
N ILE A 210 -33.03 50.59 -59.92
CA ILE A 210 -32.53 51.09 -61.21
C ILE A 210 -33.65 51.07 -62.25
N ILE A 211 -34.42 49.97 -62.29
CA ILE A 211 -35.54 49.80 -63.23
C ILE A 211 -36.65 50.81 -62.92
N ALA A 212 -37.06 50.95 -61.66
CA ALA A 212 -38.14 51.86 -61.26
C ALA A 212 -37.82 53.32 -61.61
N LYS A 213 -36.56 53.75 -61.40
CA LYS A 213 -36.13 55.10 -61.82
C LYS A 213 -36.26 55.27 -63.33
N GLN A 214 -35.78 54.30 -64.10
CA GLN A 214 -35.80 54.40 -65.55
C GLN A 214 -37.25 54.46 -66.07
N VAL A 215 -38.14 53.64 -65.53
CA VAL A 215 -39.58 53.68 -65.84
C VAL A 215 -40.19 55.05 -65.55
N PHE A 216 -39.85 55.68 -64.42
CA PHE A 216 -40.37 56.99 -64.05
C PHE A 216 -39.91 58.09 -65.03
N VAL A 217 -38.62 58.14 -65.36
CA VAL A 217 -38.07 59.12 -66.32
C VAL A 217 -38.71 58.95 -67.69
N THR A 218 -38.86 57.70 -68.14
CA THR A 218 -39.49 57.36 -69.41
C THR A 218 -40.96 57.75 -69.45
N PHE A 219 -41.68 57.57 -68.36
CA PHE A 219 -43.08 57.98 -68.26
C PHE A 219 -43.20 59.51 -68.41
N GLU A 220 -42.28 60.28 -67.82
CA GLU A 220 -42.25 61.74 -67.92
C GLU A 220 -41.87 62.21 -69.34
N GLU A 221 -40.86 61.60 -69.97
CA GLU A 221 -40.47 61.85 -71.37
C GLU A 221 -41.61 61.49 -72.36
N LEU A 222 -42.29 60.36 -72.14
CA LEU A 222 -43.42 59.93 -72.97
C LEU A 222 -44.63 60.86 -72.81
N ASN A 223 -44.94 61.28 -71.58
CA ASN A 223 -46.03 62.23 -71.32
C ASN A 223 -45.76 63.59 -71.99
N LEU A 224 -44.50 64.04 -72.00
CA LEU A 224 -44.09 65.25 -72.71
C LEU A 224 -44.19 65.09 -74.24
N ALA A 225 -43.70 63.97 -74.79
CA ALA A 225 -43.77 63.68 -76.22
C ALA A 225 -45.22 63.58 -76.74
N MET A 226 -46.13 63.02 -75.94
CA MET A 226 -47.56 62.98 -76.24
C MET A 226 -48.19 64.38 -76.33
N GLN A 227 -47.65 65.38 -75.64
CA GLN A 227 -48.16 66.75 -75.66
C GLN A 227 -47.61 67.59 -76.82
N THR A 228 -46.43 67.26 -77.35
CA THR A 228 -45.73 68.08 -78.36
C THR A 228 -45.84 67.56 -79.79
N ASP A 229 -45.88 66.24 -80.03
CA ASP A 229 -45.97 65.68 -81.39
C ASP A 229 -46.75 64.35 -81.43
N ALA A 230 -48.08 64.44 -81.36
CA ALA A 230 -48.96 63.27 -81.30
C ALA A 230 -48.99 62.42 -82.58
N ALA A 231 -48.57 62.96 -83.73
CA ALA A 231 -48.62 62.27 -85.02
C ALA A 231 -47.51 61.21 -85.19
N ASN A 232 -46.40 61.34 -84.44
CA ASN A 232 -45.22 60.46 -84.52
C ASN A 232 -44.97 59.64 -83.24
N ILE A 233 -45.99 59.39 -82.42
CA ILE A 233 -45.85 58.69 -81.14
C ILE A 233 -45.21 57.30 -81.30
N GLY A 234 -45.53 56.55 -82.36
CA GLY A 234 -44.98 55.21 -82.59
C GLY A 234 -43.45 55.19 -82.79
N THR A 235 -42.90 56.16 -83.51
CA THR A 235 -41.44 56.28 -83.70
C THR A 235 -40.75 56.79 -82.43
N HIS A 236 -41.39 57.71 -81.70
CA HIS A 236 -40.91 58.17 -80.40
C HIS A 236 -40.89 57.05 -79.36
N ILE A 237 -41.89 56.16 -79.32
CA ILE A 237 -41.92 55.01 -78.41
C ILE A 237 -40.73 54.09 -78.66
N ASN A 238 -40.44 53.73 -79.92
CA ASN A 238 -39.30 52.87 -80.24
C ASN A 238 -37.96 53.52 -79.86
N GLN A 239 -37.78 54.81 -80.13
CA GLN A 239 -36.58 55.55 -79.74
C GLN A 239 -36.42 55.65 -78.21
N ILE A 240 -37.52 55.89 -77.49
CA ILE A 240 -37.55 55.97 -76.03
C ILE A 240 -37.22 54.59 -75.42
N VAL A 241 -37.79 53.50 -75.93
CA VAL A 241 -37.50 52.13 -75.46
C VAL A 241 -36.03 51.77 -75.68
N GLU A 242 -35.45 52.09 -76.84
CA GLU A 242 -34.03 51.85 -77.09
C GLU A 242 -33.14 52.68 -76.15
N GLN A 243 -33.48 53.95 -75.91
CA GLN A 243 -32.80 54.79 -74.93
C GLN A 243 -32.91 54.26 -73.51
N VAL A 244 -34.06 53.68 -73.13
CA VAL A 244 -34.28 53.05 -71.82
C VAL A 244 -33.35 51.88 -71.59
N VAL A 245 -33.31 50.95 -72.56
CA VAL A 245 -32.45 49.77 -72.47
C VAL A 245 -30.99 50.21 -72.37
N ARG A 246 -30.56 51.17 -73.20
CA ARG A 246 -29.18 51.67 -73.20
C ARG A 246 -28.81 52.41 -71.91
N ARG A 247 -29.72 53.23 -71.36
CA ARG A 247 -29.52 53.96 -70.09
C ARG A 247 -29.53 53.02 -68.87
N ALA A 248 -30.31 51.94 -68.89
CA ALA A 248 -30.36 50.96 -67.80
C ALA A 248 -29.21 49.93 -67.84
N ALA A 249 -28.72 49.57 -69.03
CA ALA A 249 -27.73 48.49 -69.21
C ALA A 249 -26.40 48.75 -68.48
N VAL A 250 -25.83 49.95 -68.61
CA VAL A 250 -24.55 50.31 -67.97
C VAL A 250 -24.63 50.27 -66.43
N PRO A 251 -25.59 50.96 -65.76
CA PRO A 251 -25.73 50.89 -64.30
C PRO A 251 -25.99 49.48 -63.79
N LEU A 252 -26.86 48.72 -64.46
CA LEU A 252 -27.19 47.37 -64.03
C LEU A 252 -25.98 46.42 -64.16
N SER A 253 -25.17 46.59 -65.21
CA SER A 253 -23.92 45.84 -65.40
C SER A 253 -22.85 46.19 -64.37
N LEU A 254 -22.65 47.48 -64.09
CA LEU A 254 -21.70 47.93 -63.06
C LEU A 254 -22.12 47.45 -61.66
N MET A 255 -23.41 47.53 -61.35
CA MET A 255 -23.94 47.06 -60.06
C MET A 255 -23.87 45.54 -59.95
N GLY A 256 -24.21 44.81 -61.02
CA GLY A 256 -24.05 43.35 -61.09
C GLY A 256 -22.59 42.94 -60.87
N GLY A 257 -21.64 43.60 -61.55
CA GLY A 257 -20.21 43.39 -61.35
C GLY A 257 -19.76 43.66 -59.91
N TYR A 258 -20.22 44.77 -59.31
CA TYR A 258 -19.94 45.10 -57.92
C TYR A 258 -20.46 44.05 -56.93
N LEU A 259 -21.71 43.61 -57.09
CA LEU A 259 -22.33 42.59 -56.24
C LEU A 259 -21.62 41.24 -56.37
N LEU A 260 -21.23 40.85 -57.59
CA LEU A 260 -20.47 39.63 -57.83
C LEU A 260 -19.09 39.68 -57.18
N ILE A 261 -18.33 40.78 -57.35
CA ILE A 261 -16.98 40.93 -56.80
C ILE A 261 -17.03 40.95 -55.26
N SER A 262 -17.90 41.78 -54.66
CA SER A 262 -18.04 41.88 -53.21
C SER A 262 -18.42 40.54 -52.57
N SER A 263 -19.37 39.83 -53.16
CA SER A 263 -19.82 38.51 -52.67
C SER A 263 -18.77 37.43 -52.87
N SER A 264 -18.03 37.44 -53.98
CA SER A 264 -16.94 36.50 -54.23
C SER A 264 -15.80 36.69 -53.23
N ILE A 265 -15.44 37.93 -52.91
CA ILE A 265 -14.43 38.23 -51.87
C ILE A 265 -14.91 37.77 -50.49
N ALA A 266 -16.17 38.03 -50.15
CA ALA A 266 -16.76 37.58 -48.89
C ALA A 266 -16.76 36.04 -48.78
N ALA A 267 -17.16 35.33 -49.84
CA ALA A 267 -17.14 33.88 -49.90
C ALA A 267 -15.72 33.31 -49.77
N TRP A 268 -14.75 33.90 -50.48
CA TRP A 268 -13.35 33.49 -50.40
C TRP A 268 -12.76 33.67 -48.99
N LEU A 269 -13.02 34.80 -48.33
CA LEU A 269 -12.56 35.05 -46.96
C LEU A 269 -13.22 34.11 -45.95
N LEU A 270 -14.50 33.77 -46.15
CA LEU A 270 -15.21 32.81 -45.31
C LEU A 270 -14.64 31.39 -45.47
N ALA A 271 -14.36 30.97 -46.70
CA ALA A 271 -13.73 29.69 -46.99
C ALA A 271 -12.33 29.60 -46.35
N ARG A 272 -11.50 30.64 -46.52
CA ARG A 272 -10.17 30.73 -45.90
C ARG A 272 -10.25 30.72 -44.36
N ARG A 273 -11.28 31.32 -43.78
CA ARG A 273 -11.53 31.26 -42.33
C ARG A 273 -11.81 29.81 -41.89
N GLN A 274 -12.66 29.08 -42.62
CA GLN A 274 -12.96 27.67 -42.29
C GLN A 274 -11.72 26.77 -42.44
N GLU A 275 -10.96 26.95 -43.51
CA GLU A 275 -9.70 26.22 -43.75
C GLU A 275 -8.70 26.40 -42.59
N LEU A 276 -8.46 27.64 -42.16
CA LEU A 276 -7.53 27.92 -41.06
C LEU A 276 -7.99 27.32 -39.73
N GLY A 277 -9.29 27.33 -39.45
CA GLY A 277 -9.83 26.77 -38.21
C GLY A 277 -9.81 25.25 -38.20
N ALA A 278 -10.26 24.62 -39.29
CA ALA A 278 -10.17 23.17 -39.44
C ALA A 278 -8.71 22.68 -39.42
N GLY A 279 -7.81 23.40 -40.11
CA GLY A 279 -6.37 23.12 -40.11
C GLY A 279 -5.76 23.19 -38.72
N SER A 280 -6.13 24.19 -37.91
CA SER A 280 -5.62 24.33 -36.54
C SER A 280 -6.06 23.18 -35.61
N VAL A 281 -7.29 22.67 -35.78
CA VAL A 281 -7.76 21.50 -35.03
C VAL A 281 -7.07 20.23 -35.52
N LYS A 282 -6.94 20.06 -36.85
CA LYS A 282 -6.21 18.94 -37.45
C LYS A 282 -4.77 18.88 -36.95
N ASP A 283 -4.05 20.00 -36.99
CA ASP A 283 -2.68 20.14 -36.51
C ASP A 283 -2.52 19.76 -35.03
N ALA A 284 -3.52 20.07 -34.19
CA ALA A 284 -3.52 19.68 -32.79
C ALA A 284 -3.66 18.16 -32.64
N ILE A 285 -4.60 17.55 -33.36
CA ILE A 285 -4.83 16.10 -33.37
C ILE A 285 -3.61 15.34 -33.92
N GLU A 286 -3.01 15.80 -35.01
CA GLU A 286 -1.76 15.24 -35.55
C GLU A 286 -0.59 15.43 -34.58
N GLY A 287 -0.53 16.55 -33.86
CA GLY A 287 0.42 16.77 -32.77
C GLY A 287 0.29 15.72 -31.67
N LEU A 288 -0.93 15.40 -31.24
CA LEU A 288 -1.17 14.32 -30.28
C LEU A 288 -0.74 12.95 -30.83
N ALA A 289 -1.11 12.63 -32.07
CA ALA A 289 -0.78 11.35 -32.71
C ALA A 289 0.73 11.16 -32.92
N SER A 290 1.49 12.25 -33.10
CA SER A 290 2.93 12.25 -33.29
C SER A 290 3.75 12.39 -32.00
N GLY A 291 3.10 12.39 -30.82
CA GLY A 291 3.79 12.55 -29.53
C GLY A 291 4.23 13.98 -29.20
N SER A 292 3.69 14.99 -29.91
CA SER A 292 3.95 16.41 -29.68
C SER A 292 2.66 17.20 -29.40
N PRO A 293 1.91 16.84 -28.34
CA PRO A 293 0.58 17.40 -28.09
C PRO A 293 0.64 18.92 -27.92
N LYS A 294 -0.19 19.61 -28.70
CA LYS A 294 -0.37 21.07 -28.66
C LYS A 294 -1.86 21.39 -28.68
N LEU A 295 -2.25 22.47 -28.01
CA LEU A 295 -3.61 22.97 -28.10
C LEU A 295 -3.88 23.53 -29.51
N PRO A 296 -5.12 23.46 -30.03
CA PRO A 296 -5.48 24.12 -31.27
C PRO A 296 -5.22 25.63 -31.20
N ASP A 297 -4.49 26.18 -32.18
CA ASP A 297 -4.27 27.62 -32.35
C ASP A 297 -5.53 28.30 -32.97
N TRP A 298 -6.73 27.91 -32.51
CA TRP A 298 -7.99 28.42 -33.00
C TRP A 298 -8.99 28.68 -31.90
N ILE A 299 -9.64 29.84 -31.98
CA ILE A 299 -10.74 30.17 -31.09
C ILE A 299 -11.80 31.00 -31.80
N SER A 300 -13.04 30.56 -31.67
CA SER A 300 -14.20 31.20 -32.25
C SER A 300 -15.45 30.78 -31.47
N THR A 301 -16.58 31.37 -31.79
CA THR A 301 -17.90 31.04 -31.21
C THR A 301 -18.78 30.26 -32.18
N ASP A 302 -18.23 29.91 -33.34
CA ASP A 302 -18.87 29.05 -34.33
C ASP A 302 -18.57 27.57 -34.05
N GLU A 303 -19.09 26.71 -34.92
CA GLU A 303 -18.98 25.25 -34.83
C GLU A 303 -17.51 24.78 -34.85
N ILE A 304 -16.61 25.50 -35.54
CA ILE A 304 -15.18 25.20 -35.54
C ILE A 304 -14.52 25.61 -34.22
N GLY A 305 -14.98 26.72 -33.61
CA GLY A 305 -14.62 27.10 -32.25
C GLY A 305 -15.09 26.09 -31.19
N ASP A 306 -16.32 25.60 -31.30
CA ASP A 306 -16.86 24.53 -30.46
C ASP A 306 -15.99 23.26 -30.56
N LEU A 307 -15.60 22.90 -31.79
CA LEU A 307 -14.70 21.77 -32.05
C LEU A 307 -13.31 21.99 -31.43
N ALA A 308 -12.68 23.14 -31.67
CA ALA A 308 -11.38 23.47 -31.08
C ALA A 308 -11.41 23.42 -29.55
N SER A 309 -12.43 24.01 -28.92
CA SER A 309 -12.59 23.98 -27.46
C SER A 309 -12.79 22.55 -26.91
N SER A 310 -13.52 21.70 -27.65
CA SER A 310 -13.76 20.31 -27.27
C SER A 310 -12.49 19.49 -27.37
N THR A 311 -11.69 19.69 -28.42
CA THR A 311 -10.36 19.11 -28.58
C THR A 311 -9.43 19.53 -27.45
N SER A 312 -9.40 20.81 -27.06
CA SER A 312 -8.61 21.29 -25.93
C SER A 312 -8.99 20.61 -24.62
N ARG A 313 -10.29 20.46 -24.33
CA ARG A 313 -10.77 19.75 -23.12
C ARG A 313 -10.38 18.26 -23.14
N ALA A 314 -10.48 17.61 -24.30
CA ALA A 314 -10.04 16.23 -24.45
C ALA A 314 -8.53 16.08 -24.18
N PHE A 315 -7.72 17.01 -24.70
CA PHE A 315 -6.27 17.01 -24.50
C PHE A 315 -5.90 17.23 -23.04
N GLU A 316 -6.60 18.13 -22.33
CA GLU A 316 -6.38 18.34 -20.90
C GLU A 316 -6.67 17.07 -20.10
N LYS A 317 -7.78 16.38 -20.39
CA LYS A 317 -8.14 15.12 -19.72
C LYS A 317 -7.16 13.99 -20.04
N LEU A 318 -6.72 13.87 -21.29
CA LEU A 318 -5.72 12.89 -21.70
C LEU A 318 -4.36 13.16 -21.05
N SER A 319 -3.94 14.42 -21.00
CA SER A 319 -2.71 14.84 -20.30
C SER A 319 -2.76 14.46 -18.82
N ALA A 320 -3.84 14.83 -18.12
CA ALA A 320 -4.01 14.50 -16.71
C ALA A 320 -4.03 12.99 -16.46
N PHE A 321 -4.71 12.23 -17.33
CA PHE A 321 -4.73 10.77 -17.27
C PHE A 321 -3.34 10.16 -17.48
N SER A 322 -2.60 10.57 -18.51
CA SER A 322 -1.24 10.08 -18.78
C SER A 322 -0.27 10.43 -17.65
N LEU A 323 -0.35 11.63 -17.07
CA LEU A 323 0.51 12.02 -15.95
C LEU A 323 0.22 11.18 -14.69
N SER A 324 -1.06 10.99 -14.36
CA SER A 324 -1.48 10.14 -13.24
C SER A 324 -1.10 8.66 -13.44
N LEU A 325 -1.17 8.19 -14.69
CA LEU A 325 -0.71 6.85 -15.06
C LEU A 325 0.80 6.70 -14.87
N GLY A 326 1.59 7.72 -15.23
CA GLY A 326 3.04 7.75 -14.99
C GLY A 326 3.42 7.76 -13.51
N GLU A 327 2.69 8.53 -12.68
CA GLU A 327 2.86 8.51 -11.22
C GLU A 327 2.54 7.12 -10.64
N SER A 328 1.44 6.50 -11.09
CA SER A 328 1.03 5.16 -10.65
C SER A 328 2.07 4.10 -11.04
N ALA A 329 2.62 4.19 -12.25
CA ALA A 329 3.72 3.32 -12.69
C ALA A 329 4.96 3.49 -11.81
N ASN A 330 5.34 4.71 -11.46
CA ASN A 330 6.48 4.94 -10.57
C ASN A 330 6.23 4.39 -9.14
N SER A 331 5.03 4.54 -8.60
CA SER A 331 4.65 3.91 -7.32
C SER A 331 4.69 2.38 -7.38
N LEU A 332 4.27 1.81 -8.51
CA LEU A 332 4.30 0.36 -8.74
C LEU A 332 5.75 -0.15 -8.82
N ARG A 333 6.64 0.59 -9.50
CA ARG A 333 8.08 0.31 -9.56
C ARG A 333 8.71 0.27 -8.17
N HIS A 334 8.47 1.28 -7.34
CA HIS A 334 8.97 1.31 -5.96
C HIS A 334 8.40 0.17 -5.09
N SER A 335 7.16 -0.23 -5.35
CA SER A 335 6.55 -1.37 -4.63
C SER A 335 7.20 -2.69 -5.02
N ALA A 336 7.51 -2.88 -6.30
CA ALA A 336 8.28 -4.03 -6.78
C ALA A 336 9.70 -4.08 -6.19
N GLU A 337 10.44 -2.96 -6.21
CA GLU A 337 11.77 -2.87 -5.60
C GLU A 337 11.75 -3.30 -4.11
N ARG A 338 10.74 -2.83 -3.36
CA ARG A 338 10.56 -3.22 -1.95
C ARG A 338 10.20 -4.70 -1.78
N LEU A 339 9.36 -5.25 -2.66
CA LEU A 339 9.02 -6.68 -2.65
C LEU A 339 10.26 -7.54 -2.93
N GLY A 340 11.07 -7.16 -3.91
CA GLY A 340 12.33 -7.84 -4.21
C GLY A 340 13.31 -7.80 -3.04
N ALA A 341 13.48 -6.64 -2.40
CA ALA A 341 14.31 -6.51 -1.21
C ALA A 341 13.80 -7.37 -0.03
N SER A 342 12.47 -7.38 0.21
CA SER A 342 11.85 -8.20 1.24
C SER A 342 12.01 -9.70 0.98
N ALA A 343 11.91 -10.13 -0.29
CA ALA A 343 12.18 -11.50 -0.68
C ALA A 343 13.66 -11.85 -0.45
N SER A 344 14.61 -10.98 -0.80
CA SER A 344 16.02 -11.25 -0.53
C SER A 344 16.31 -11.40 0.98
N GLU A 345 15.77 -10.51 1.82
CA GLU A 345 15.92 -10.58 3.28
C GLU A 345 15.32 -11.87 3.85
N GLN A 346 14.11 -12.22 3.45
CA GLN A 346 13.44 -13.41 3.95
C GLN A 346 14.16 -14.70 3.54
N SER A 347 14.92 -14.70 2.44
CA SER A 347 15.73 -15.84 1.98
C SER A 347 16.92 -16.05 2.90
N SER A 348 17.53 -14.95 3.37
CA SER A 348 18.58 -14.99 4.38
C SER A 348 18.06 -15.53 5.72
N VAL A 349 16.85 -15.12 6.12
CA VAL A 349 16.19 -15.62 7.33
C VAL A 349 15.92 -17.13 7.22
N LEU A 350 15.37 -17.61 6.10
CA LEU A 350 15.16 -19.04 5.87
C LEU A 350 16.45 -19.84 5.94
N THR A 351 17.55 -19.31 5.40
CA THR A 351 18.86 -19.98 5.46
C THR A 351 19.34 -20.16 6.90
N ARG A 352 19.18 -19.12 7.74
CA ARG A 352 19.48 -19.20 9.17
C ARG A 352 18.55 -20.16 9.92
N GLN A 353 17.27 -20.19 9.55
CA GLN A 353 16.29 -21.07 10.16
C GLN A 353 16.57 -22.54 9.82
N ALA A 354 17.02 -22.82 8.59
CA ALA A 354 17.46 -24.15 8.18
C ALA A 354 18.66 -24.62 9.01
N ALA A 355 19.65 -23.75 9.24
CA ALA A 355 20.79 -24.06 10.11
C ALA A 355 20.36 -24.37 11.56
N ALA A 356 19.47 -23.53 12.12
CA ALA A 356 18.94 -23.75 13.48
C ALA A 356 18.13 -25.05 13.60
N LEU A 357 17.41 -25.44 12.54
CA LEU A 357 16.68 -26.71 12.51
C LEU A 357 17.60 -27.92 12.41
N GLN A 358 18.70 -27.82 11.64
CA GLN A 358 19.73 -28.85 11.64
C GLN A 358 20.35 -29.02 13.03
N GLU A 359 20.68 -27.91 13.71
CA GLU A 359 21.21 -27.96 15.08
C GLU A 359 20.20 -28.60 16.04
N THR A 360 18.92 -28.20 15.95
CA THR A 360 17.84 -28.79 16.76
C THR A 360 17.70 -30.31 16.51
N GLN A 361 17.84 -30.73 15.25
CA GLN A 361 17.79 -32.15 14.89
C GLN A 361 18.97 -32.93 15.49
N VAL A 362 20.18 -32.37 15.46
CA VAL A 362 21.37 -32.96 16.09
C VAL A 362 21.17 -33.06 17.59
N THR A 363 20.75 -31.99 18.26
CA THR A 363 20.48 -32.01 19.70
C THR A 363 19.39 -33.02 20.07
N ALA A 364 18.30 -33.10 19.31
CA ALA A 364 17.25 -34.10 19.54
C ALA A 364 17.79 -35.53 19.42
N GLN A 365 18.69 -35.78 18.46
CA GLN A 365 19.35 -37.06 18.29
C GLN A 365 20.29 -37.41 19.46
N GLU A 366 21.05 -36.44 19.97
CA GLU A 366 21.89 -36.62 21.17
C GLU A 366 21.04 -36.90 22.43
N ILE A 367 19.91 -36.20 22.60
CA ILE A 367 18.98 -36.45 23.70
C ILE A 367 18.39 -37.87 23.57
N LYS A 368 18.09 -38.33 22.35
CA LYS A 368 17.60 -39.70 22.13
C LYS A 368 18.63 -40.74 22.58
N GLN A 369 19.88 -40.58 22.16
CA GLN A 369 20.96 -41.50 22.52
C GLN A 369 21.21 -41.53 24.03
N THR A 370 21.20 -40.36 24.68
CA THR A 370 21.37 -40.27 26.14
C THR A 370 20.18 -40.85 26.90
N SER A 371 18.95 -40.72 26.37
CA SER A 371 17.74 -41.36 26.92
C SER A 371 17.80 -42.88 26.83
N GLU A 372 18.25 -43.43 25.69
CA GLU A 372 18.46 -44.87 25.52
C GLU A 372 19.51 -45.40 26.50
N LEU A 373 20.63 -44.69 26.66
CA LEU A 373 21.66 -45.04 27.65
C LEU A 373 21.12 -44.98 29.09
N ALA A 374 20.31 -43.97 29.42
CA ALA A 374 19.68 -43.85 30.73
C ALA A 374 18.71 -45.02 31.00
N SER A 375 17.92 -45.42 29.99
CA SER A 375 17.05 -46.60 30.08
C SER A 375 17.84 -47.86 30.37
N GLN A 376 18.95 -48.08 29.65
CA GLN A 376 19.78 -49.27 29.84
C GLN A 376 20.47 -49.29 31.21
N LYS A 377 20.90 -48.12 31.71
CA LYS A 377 21.43 -48.00 33.07
C LYS A 377 20.36 -48.26 34.13
N ALA A 378 19.15 -47.74 33.95
CA ALA A 378 18.04 -47.97 34.88
C ALA A 378 17.71 -49.47 34.99
N GLU A 379 17.67 -50.19 33.87
CA GLU A 379 17.46 -51.64 33.84
C GLU A 379 18.58 -52.40 34.59
N ASN A 380 19.84 -52.04 34.36
CA ASN A 380 20.96 -52.65 35.08
C ASN A 380 20.87 -52.42 36.59
N VAL A 381 20.49 -51.21 37.03
CA VAL A 381 20.30 -50.92 38.45
C VAL A 381 19.12 -51.73 39.01
N LEU A 382 18.01 -51.87 38.28
CA LEU A 382 16.88 -52.68 38.71
C LEU A 382 17.27 -54.15 38.96
N GLN A 383 18.09 -54.72 38.08
CA GLN A 383 18.64 -56.07 38.25
C GLN A 383 19.53 -56.18 39.49
N GLN A 384 20.40 -55.19 39.73
CA GLN A 384 21.24 -55.13 40.92
C GLN A 384 20.40 -55.02 42.21
N THR A 385 19.36 -54.18 42.20
CA THR A 385 18.44 -54.02 43.32
C THR A 385 17.67 -55.31 43.60
N THR A 386 17.23 -56.02 42.56
CA THR A 386 16.57 -57.33 42.69
C THR A 386 17.50 -58.35 43.36
N ARG A 387 18.76 -58.41 42.92
CA ARG A 387 19.78 -59.27 43.53
C ARG A 387 20.09 -58.89 44.97
N ALA A 388 20.20 -57.58 45.27
CA ALA A 388 20.42 -57.09 46.63
C ALA A 388 19.25 -57.44 47.56
N ASN A 389 18.01 -57.40 47.05
CA ASN A 389 16.83 -57.80 47.80
C ASN A 389 16.85 -59.29 48.13
N GLN A 390 17.24 -60.14 47.16
CA GLN A 390 17.40 -61.57 47.39
C GLN A 390 18.47 -61.86 48.47
N ILE A 391 19.64 -61.23 48.36
CA ILE A 391 20.73 -61.39 49.34
C ILE A 391 20.27 -60.90 50.74
N SER A 392 19.51 -59.81 50.79
CA SER A 392 18.98 -59.30 52.07
C SER A 392 18.00 -60.29 52.71
N ASN A 393 17.11 -60.91 51.92
CA ASN A 393 16.21 -61.96 52.42
C ASN A 393 16.97 -63.20 52.92
N GLU A 394 17.99 -63.64 52.19
CA GLU A 394 18.87 -64.75 52.61
C GLU A 394 19.59 -64.40 53.93
N ALA A 395 20.05 -63.16 54.07
CA ALA A 395 20.68 -62.67 55.30
C ALA A 395 19.70 -62.61 56.49
N VAL A 396 18.44 -62.22 56.28
CA VAL A 396 17.39 -62.28 57.33
C VAL A 396 17.23 -63.71 57.84
N VAL A 397 17.13 -64.69 56.93
CA VAL A 397 17.00 -66.10 57.31
C VAL A 397 18.23 -66.57 58.09
N ALA A 398 19.44 -66.27 57.60
CA ALA A 398 20.68 -66.67 58.28
C ALA A 398 20.81 -66.06 59.68
N VAL A 399 20.49 -64.78 59.85
CA VAL A 399 20.49 -64.10 61.16
C VAL A 399 19.48 -64.73 62.11
N ARG A 400 18.28 -65.08 61.62
CA ARG A 400 17.26 -65.75 62.43
C ARG A 400 17.73 -67.12 62.91
N THR A 401 18.34 -67.91 62.03
CA THR A 401 18.93 -69.21 62.40
C THR A 401 20.05 -69.03 63.44
N SER A 402 20.94 -68.06 63.27
CA SER A 402 21.99 -67.78 64.26
C SER A 402 21.43 -67.34 65.62
N LEU A 403 20.31 -66.60 65.65
CA LEU A 403 19.64 -66.27 66.92
C LEU A 403 19.11 -67.51 67.63
N GLU A 404 18.54 -68.46 66.88
CA GLU A 404 18.06 -69.74 67.42
C GLU A 404 19.24 -70.58 67.96
N GLU A 405 20.31 -70.75 67.18
CA GLU A 405 21.51 -71.49 67.59
C GLU A 405 22.18 -70.91 68.84
N ILE A 406 22.34 -69.58 68.91
CA ILE A 406 22.95 -68.93 70.08
C ILE A 406 22.06 -69.08 71.32
N LYS A 407 20.74 -69.07 71.15
CA LYS A 407 19.80 -69.31 72.24
C LYS A 407 19.94 -70.76 72.76
N GLU A 408 20.03 -71.74 71.87
CA GLU A 408 20.29 -73.14 72.25
C GLU A 408 21.62 -73.31 72.99
N VAL A 409 22.69 -72.64 72.54
CA VAL A 409 23.99 -72.61 73.24
C VAL A 409 23.83 -72.01 74.64
N GLY A 410 23.06 -70.92 74.78
CA GLY A 410 22.75 -70.32 76.08
C GLY A 410 22.04 -71.29 77.02
N GLU A 411 21.05 -72.03 76.53
CA GLU A 411 20.35 -73.07 77.30
C GLU A 411 21.30 -74.21 77.71
N GLN A 412 22.20 -74.63 76.83
CA GLN A 412 23.19 -75.67 77.13
C GLN A 412 24.21 -75.23 78.18
N VAL A 413 24.69 -73.98 78.11
CA VAL A 413 25.57 -73.37 79.12
C VAL A 413 24.86 -73.30 80.48
N ALA A 414 23.57 -72.94 80.51
CA ALA A 414 22.77 -72.93 81.73
C ALA A 414 22.60 -74.34 82.34
N LYS A 415 22.35 -75.37 81.52
CA LYS A 415 22.29 -76.78 81.95
C LYS A 415 23.64 -77.27 82.51
N MET A 416 24.75 -76.84 81.89
CA MET A 416 26.10 -77.16 82.35
C MET A 416 26.37 -76.54 83.73
N ALA A 417 26.01 -75.27 83.93
CA ALA A 417 26.12 -74.61 85.24
C ALA A 417 25.36 -75.38 86.34
N SER A 418 24.11 -75.78 86.06
CA SER A 418 23.29 -76.59 86.97
C SER A 418 23.92 -77.95 87.31
N SER A 419 24.47 -78.64 86.29
CA SER A 419 25.12 -79.94 86.46
C SER A 419 26.38 -79.85 87.32
N ILE A 420 27.20 -78.82 87.13
CA ILE A 420 28.40 -78.56 87.94
C ILE A 420 28.02 -78.25 89.39
N GLN A 421 26.97 -77.44 89.61
CA GLN A 421 26.46 -77.17 90.95
C GLN A 421 25.97 -78.44 91.65
N SER A 422 25.33 -79.36 90.92
CA SER A 422 24.96 -80.67 91.48
C SER A 422 26.19 -81.53 91.80
N LEU A 423 27.23 -81.50 90.97
CA LEU A 423 28.48 -82.23 91.20
C LEU A 423 29.23 -81.68 92.43
N GLU A 424 29.21 -80.36 92.63
CA GLU A 424 29.78 -79.69 93.79
C GLU A 424 29.15 -80.23 95.09
N LYS A 425 27.81 -80.28 95.14
CA LYS A 425 27.07 -80.85 96.28
C LYS A 425 27.45 -82.30 96.55
N LYS A 426 27.54 -83.14 95.51
CA LYS A 426 27.94 -84.55 95.65
C LYS A 426 29.39 -84.69 96.14
N THR A 427 30.30 -83.86 95.64
CA THR A 427 31.71 -83.86 96.05
C THR A 427 31.86 -83.45 97.52
N GLN A 428 31.09 -82.45 97.97
CA GLN A 428 31.04 -82.05 99.38
C GLN A 428 30.52 -83.18 100.28
N GLN A 429 29.49 -83.92 99.84
CA GLN A 429 28.99 -85.09 100.56
C GLN A 429 30.07 -86.19 100.68
N ILE A 430 30.79 -86.49 99.58
CA ILE A 430 31.88 -87.47 99.59
C ILE A 430 33.03 -87.00 100.51
N ALA A 431 33.35 -85.70 100.52
CA ALA A 431 34.36 -85.14 101.42
C ALA A 431 33.97 -85.31 102.89
N SER A 432 32.69 -85.11 103.22
CA SER A 432 32.17 -85.37 104.56
C SER A 432 32.31 -86.84 104.95
N ILE A 433 31.92 -87.77 104.06
CA ILE A 433 32.04 -89.21 104.30
C ILE A 433 33.52 -89.60 104.47
N THR A 434 34.40 -89.10 103.60
CA THR A 434 35.85 -89.39 103.66
C THR A 434 36.46 -88.92 104.98
N ARG A 435 36.02 -87.76 105.50
CA ARG A 435 36.43 -87.27 106.83
C ARG A 435 35.96 -88.23 107.93
N THR A 436 34.69 -88.67 107.90
CA THR A 436 34.18 -89.66 108.87
C THR A 436 34.95 -90.99 108.80
N VAL A 437 35.30 -91.47 107.61
CA VAL A 437 36.11 -92.71 107.45
C VAL A 437 37.52 -92.51 108.00
N LYS A 438 38.12 -91.33 107.80
CA LYS A 438 39.40 -90.98 108.41
C LYS A 438 39.31 -90.99 109.93
N ASP A 439 38.28 -90.35 110.50
CA ASP A 439 38.07 -90.30 111.95
C ASP A 439 37.88 -91.73 112.52
N LEU A 440 37.15 -92.60 111.83
CA LEU A 440 37.01 -94.02 112.19
C LEU A 440 38.33 -94.79 112.09
N ALA A 441 39.15 -94.51 111.08
CA ALA A 441 40.47 -95.11 110.93
C ALA A 441 41.44 -94.63 112.02
N ASP A 442 41.41 -93.35 112.39
CA ASP A 442 42.17 -92.80 113.52
C ASP A 442 41.74 -93.45 114.84
N GLN A 443 40.43 -93.60 115.07
CA GLN A 443 39.91 -94.35 116.24
C GLN A 443 40.34 -95.82 116.22
N SER A 444 40.30 -96.48 115.06
CA SER A 444 40.72 -97.87 114.91
C SER A 444 42.23 -98.03 115.14
N ASN A 445 43.04 -97.07 114.69
CA ASN A 445 44.49 -97.01 114.93
C ASN A 445 44.81 -96.87 116.43
N MET A 446 44.05 -96.03 117.13
CA MET A 446 44.14 -95.84 118.59
C MET A 446 43.68 -97.07 119.38
N LEU A 447 42.57 -97.69 119.00
CA LEU A 447 42.08 -98.94 119.59
C LEU A 447 43.09 -100.08 119.38
N ALA A 448 43.64 -100.20 118.17
CA ALA A 448 44.66 -101.19 117.84
C ALA A 448 45.97 -100.93 118.60
N LEU A 449 46.35 -99.67 118.84
CA LEU A 449 47.48 -99.32 119.69
C LEU A 449 47.26 -99.79 121.13
N ASN A 450 46.10 -99.46 121.70
CA ASN A 450 45.74 -99.86 123.06
C ASN A 450 45.69 -101.39 123.20
N ALA A 451 45.13 -102.09 122.21
CA ALA A 451 45.10 -103.55 122.17
C ALA A 451 46.50 -104.17 122.02
N ALA A 452 47.38 -103.57 121.20
CA ALA A 452 48.77 -104.01 121.06
C ALA A 452 49.57 -103.82 122.36
N ILE A 453 49.34 -102.72 123.09
CA ILE A 453 49.93 -102.46 124.41
C ILE A 453 49.47 -103.52 125.43
N GLU A 454 48.17 -103.80 125.50
CA GLU A 454 47.63 -104.78 126.46
C GLU A 454 48.02 -106.24 126.13
N ALA A 455 48.21 -106.54 124.84
CA ALA A 455 48.73 -107.83 124.39
C ALA A 455 50.19 -108.05 124.82
N VAL A 456 51.04 -107.01 124.79
CA VAL A 456 52.41 -107.05 125.33
C VAL A 456 52.38 -107.21 126.86
N ARG A 457 51.40 -106.59 127.53
CA ARG A 457 51.21 -106.69 128.99
C ARG A 457 50.81 -108.09 129.49
N SER A 458 50.10 -108.86 128.65
CA SER A 458 49.59 -110.19 128.98
C SER A 458 50.57 -111.35 128.75
N GLY A 459 51.83 -111.07 128.36
CA GLY A 459 52.89 -112.08 128.24
C GLY A 459 52.60 -113.20 127.23
N GLU A 460 52.93 -114.45 127.57
CA GLU A 460 52.83 -115.63 126.67
C GLU A 460 51.40 -115.86 126.12
N HIS A 461 50.34 -115.53 126.88
CA HIS A 461 48.95 -115.70 126.43
C HIS A 461 48.48 -114.62 125.42
N GLY A 462 49.19 -113.49 125.31
CA GLY A 462 48.82 -112.35 124.47
C GLY A 462 49.43 -112.34 123.06
N LYS A 463 50.35 -113.27 122.73
CA LYS A 463 51.11 -113.26 121.45
C LYS A 463 50.20 -113.27 120.20
N GLY A 464 49.13 -114.07 120.18
CA GLY A 464 48.18 -114.12 119.06
C GLY A 464 47.40 -112.81 118.88
N PHE A 465 46.92 -112.23 119.98
CA PHE A 465 46.23 -110.93 119.98
C PHE A 465 47.13 -109.77 119.54
N GLY A 466 48.42 -109.78 119.93
CA GLY A 466 49.38 -108.76 119.52
C GLY A 466 49.72 -108.76 118.03
N VAL A 467 49.61 -109.92 117.35
CA VAL A 467 49.74 -110.00 115.89
C VAL A 467 48.51 -109.37 115.22
N VAL A 468 47.30 -109.73 115.66
CA VAL A 468 46.05 -109.16 115.13
C VAL A 468 45.98 -107.65 115.35
N ALA A 469 46.36 -107.15 116.53
CA ALA A 469 46.37 -105.72 116.83
C ALA A 469 47.35 -104.93 115.94
N ARG A 470 48.53 -105.50 115.62
CA ARG A 470 49.47 -104.87 114.66
C ARG A 470 48.93 -104.85 113.24
N GLU A 471 48.22 -105.90 112.81
CA GLU A 471 47.58 -105.95 111.50
C GLU A 471 46.44 -104.93 111.38
N ILE A 472 45.58 -104.80 112.42
CA ILE A 472 44.53 -103.77 112.47
C ILE A 472 45.15 -102.37 112.45
N ARG A 473 46.26 -102.15 113.15
CA ARG A 473 47.00 -100.88 113.13
C ARG A 473 47.52 -100.55 111.73
N ALA A 474 48.12 -101.53 111.05
CA ALA A 474 48.62 -101.37 109.69
C ALA A 474 47.49 -101.05 108.68
N LEU A 475 46.33 -101.73 108.80
CA LEU A 475 45.13 -101.47 108.01
C LEU A 475 44.50 -100.10 108.31
N ALA A 476 44.51 -99.67 109.56
CA ALA A 476 44.04 -98.35 109.98
C ALA A 476 44.96 -97.24 109.44
N ASP A 477 46.29 -97.38 109.56
CA ASP A 477 47.27 -96.47 108.94
C ASP A 477 47.14 -96.43 107.41
N GLN A 478 46.87 -97.56 106.77
CA GLN A 478 46.59 -97.62 105.33
C GLN A 478 45.29 -96.89 104.98
N SER A 479 44.25 -97.02 105.81
CA SER A 479 42.97 -96.31 105.64
C SER A 479 43.12 -94.79 105.84
N ILE A 480 43.95 -94.35 106.80
CA ILE A 480 44.29 -92.93 107.01
C ILE A 480 45.02 -92.38 105.77
N ARG A 481 46.01 -93.11 105.23
CA ARG A 481 46.71 -92.70 104.00
C ARG A 481 45.77 -92.64 102.80
N ALA A 482 44.90 -93.64 102.63
CA ALA A 482 43.93 -93.69 101.54
C ALA A 482 42.92 -92.53 101.62
N THR A 483 42.37 -92.25 102.81
CA THR A 483 41.42 -91.14 103.01
C THR A 483 42.08 -89.76 102.86
N ASN A 484 43.36 -89.61 103.21
CA ASN A 484 44.12 -88.39 102.90
C ASN A 484 44.30 -88.19 101.38
N ASN A 485 44.62 -89.27 100.66
CA ASN A 485 44.71 -89.22 99.19
C ASN A 485 43.35 -88.86 98.55
N VAL A 486 42.26 -89.48 99.01
CA VAL A 486 40.90 -89.14 98.55
C VAL A 486 40.56 -87.68 98.88
N SER A 487 40.93 -87.19 100.07
CA SER A 487 40.72 -85.78 100.44
C SER A 487 41.47 -84.82 99.52
N SER A 488 42.71 -85.14 99.13
CA SER A 488 43.48 -84.36 98.15
C SER A 488 42.77 -84.34 96.79
N ILE A 489 42.32 -85.49 96.29
CA ILE A 489 41.58 -85.59 95.02
C ILE A 489 40.29 -84.75 95.07
N LEU A 490 39.55 -84.77 96.18
CA LEU A 490 38.33 -83.97 96.34
C LEU A 490 38.60 -82.46 96.39
N LEU A 491 39.74 -82.04 96.94
CA LEU A 491 40.19 -80.63 96.89
C LEU A 491 40.53 -80.20 95.47
N ASP A 492 41.20 -81.07 94.71
CA ASP A 492 41.52 -80.84 93.30
C ASP A 492 40.24 -80.76 92.45
N ILE A 493 39.28 -81.69 92.65
CA ILE A 493 37.95 -81.65 92.02
C ILE A 493 37.21 -80.36 92.41
N GLY A 494 37.26 -79.95 93.69
CA GLY A 494 36.67 -78.70 94.17
C GLY A 494 37.24 -77.47 93.47
N THR A 495 38.55 -77.44 93.27
CA THR A 495 39.24 -76.36 92.55
C THR A 495 38.89 -76.35 91.06
N ALA A 496 38.87 -77.53 90.43
CA ALA A 496 38.45 -77.70 89.05
C ALA A 496 37.00 -77.22 88.84
N MET A 497 36.06 -77.62 89.70
CA MET A 497 34.66 -77.18 89.62
C MET A 497 34.50 -75.67 89.75
N ARG A 498 35.17 -75.01 90.71
CA ARG A 498 35.15 -73.53 90.83
C ARG A 498 35.65 -72.85 89.57
N SER A 499 36.72 -73.38 88.98
CA SER A 499 37.24 -72.90 87.69
C SER A 499 36.19 -73.08 86.58
N THR A 500 35.54 -74.24 86.48
CA THR A 500 34.50 -74.50 85.48
C THR A 500 33.27 -73.61 85.70
N VAL A 501 32.85 -73.32 86.94
CA VAL A 501 31.77 -72.35 87.22
C VAL A 501 32.14 -70.96 86.72
N ALA A 502 33.36 -70.48 87.00
CA ALA A 502 33.82 -69.19 86.51
C ALA A 502 33.88 -69.14 84.97
N MET A 503 34.32 -70.23 84.31
CA MET A 503 34.29 -70.35 82.85
C MET A 503 32.86 -70.34 82.30
N THR A 504 31.92 -71.00 82.98
CA THR A 504 30.51 -71.07 82.56
C THR A 504 29.81 -69.71 82.71
N ALA A 505 30.11 -68.97 83.80
CA ALA A 505 29.61 -67.61 84.00
C ALA A 505 30.10 -66.65 82.91
N LYS A 506 31.40 -66.69 82.57
CA LYS A 506 31.96 -65.96 81.43
C LYS A 506 31.35 -66.39 80.10
N GLY A 507 31.04 -67.69 79.95
CA GLY A 507 30.35 -68.23 78.78
C GLY A 507 28.95 -67.63 78.61
N PHE A 508 28.20 -67.51 79.71
CA PHE A 508 26.86 -66.90 79.71
C PHE A 508 26.90 -65.42 79.32
N GLU A 509 27.82 -64.64 79.91
CA GLU A 509 28.02 -63.24 79.55
C GLU A 509 28.34 -63.07 78.05
N LYS A 510 29.19 -63.94 77.49
CA LYS A 510 29.49 -63.92 76.04
C LYS A 510 28.27 -64.25 75.19
N VAL A 511 27.43 -65.21 75.58
CA VAL A 511 26.18 -65.53 74.87
C VAL A 511 25.24 -64.33 74.86
N GLU A 512 25.08 -63.64 75.99
CA GLU A 512 24.22 -62.46 76.09
C GLU A 512 24.70 -61.31 75.18
N LEU A 513 26.02 -61.05 75.17
CA LEU A 513 26.63 -60.10 74.26
C LEU A 513 26.43 -60.49 72.78
N SER A 514 26.60 -61.77 72.45
CA SER A 514 26.36 -62.30 71.11
C SER A 514 24.90 -62.14 70.67
N LEU A 515 23.93 -62.42 71.55
CA LEU A 515 22.50 -62.20 71.28
C LEU A 515 22.20 -60.73 70.98
N LYS A 516 22.77 -59.81 71.75
CA LYS A 516 22.61 -58.37 71.53
C LYS A 516 23.21 -57.94 70.19
N GLY A 517 24.39 -58.45 69.85
CA GLY A 517 25.06 -58.17 68.58
C GLY A 517 24.26 -58.65 67.36
N VAL A 518 23.77 -59.89 67.40
CA VAL A 518 22.99 -60.48 66.29
C VAL A 518 21.63 -59.79 66.11
N LYS A 519 20.94 -59.38 67.19
CA LYS A 519 19.75 -58.53 67.08
C LYS A 519 20.02 -57.17 66.42
N GLY A 520 21.20 -56.58 66.66
CA GLY A 520 21.62 -55.36 65.97
C GLY A 520 21.79 -55.55 64.46
N PHE A 521 22.28 -56.73 64.04
CA PHE A 521 22.36 -57.09 62.63
C PHE A 521 20.98 -57.24 61.97
N GLU A 522 20.00 -57.86 62.65
CA GLU A 522 18.62 -57.98 62.16
C GLU A 522 18.02 -56.61 61.80
N GLY A 523 18.17 -55.61 62.69
CA GLY A 523 17.72 -54.24 62.44
C GLY A 523 18.40 -53.58 61.25
N SER A 524 19.72 -53.79 61.10
CA SER A 524 20.49 -53.26 59.96
C SER A 524 20.05 -53.89 58.62
N ILE A 525 19.78 -55.19 58.57
CA ILE A 525 19.30 -55.87 57.37
C ILE A 525 17.88 -55.42 56.99
N ALA A 526 17.02 -55.18 57.98
CA ALA A 526 15.68 -54.63 57.74
C ALA A 526 15.74 -53.23 57.10
N GLN A 527 16.65 -52.36 57.58
CA GLN A 527 16.89 -51.05 56.98
C GLN A 527 17.44 -51.15 55.55
N LEU A 528 18.42 -52.03 55.31
CA LEU A 528 18.94 -52.29 53.96
C LEU A 528 17.83 -52.75 53.00
N SER A 529 16.96 -53.65 53.45
CA SER A 529 15.82 -54.14 52.65
C SER A 529 14.82 -53.03 52.30
N SER A 530 14.67 -52.01 53.17
CA SER A 530 13.86 -50.83 52.87
C SER A 530 14.52 -49.96 51.80
N ILE A 531 15.81 -49.64 51.97
CA ILE A 531 16.57 -48.82 51.01
C ILE A 531 16.58 -49.46 49.61
N VAL A 532 16.73 -50.78 49.56
CA VAL A 532 16.67 -51.54 48.30
C VAL A 532 15.29 -51.40 47.64
N ARG A 533 14.19 -51.45 48.40
CA ARG A 533 12.84 -51.21 47.88
C ARG A 533 12.65 -49.79 47.35
N ASP A 534 13.07 -48.79 48.12
CA ASP A 534 12.96 -47.37 47.73
C ASP A 534 13.76 -47.08 46.46
N ASN A 535 14.94 -47.68 46.31
CA ASN A 535 15.73 -47.62 45.09
C ASN A 535 15.01 -48.27 43.91
N ALA A 536 14.38 -49.43 44.08
CA ALA A 536 13.63 -50.08 43.00
C ALA A 536 12.49 -49.19 42.49
N ASP A 537 11.76 -48.54 43.40
CA ASP A 537 10.67 -47.64 43.04
C ASP A 537 11.18 -46.37 42.34
N SER A 538 12.29 -45.79 42.82
CA SER A 538 12.94 -44.65 42.16
C SER A 538 13.37 -44.98 40.72
N ILE A 539 13.90 -46.18 40.50
CA ILE A 539 14.33 -46.62 39.16
C ILE A 539 13.12 -46.84 38.22
N ARG A 540 11.99 -47.32 38.73
CA ARG A 540 10.75 -47.40 37.95
C ARG A 540 10.27 -46.01 37.50
N GLN A 541 10.37 -45.01 38.37
CA GLN A 541 10.04 -43.62 38.03
C GLN A 541 11.00 -43.06 36.96
N ILE A 542 12.30 -43.33 37.06
CA ILE A 542 13.28 -42.94 36.02
C ILE A 542 12.91 -43.58 34.68
N THR A 543 12.56 -44.86 34.67
CA THR A 543 12.18 -45.59 33.44
C THR A 543 10.93 -44.98 32.79
N ALA A 544 9.93 -44.62 33.61
CA ALA A 544 8.73 -43.93 33.13
C ALA A 544 9.06 -42.55 32.55
N ALA A 545 9.91 -41.77 33.22
CA ALA A 545 10.35 -40.45 32.75
C ALA A 545 11.12 -40.54 31.43
N VAL A 546 12.04 -41.51 31.28
CA VAL A 546 12.79 -41.77 30.04
C VAL A 546 11.86 -42.18 28.90
N THR A 547 10.84 -42.99 29.19
CA THR A 547 9.82 -43.38 28.18
C THR A 547 9.06 -42.15 27.68
N GLN A 548 8.65 -41.27 28.59
CA GLN A 548 7.97 -40.02 28.23
C GLN A 548 8.91 -39.05 27.47
N GLN A 549 10.19 -39.00 27.85
CA GLN A 549 11.20 -38.24 27.14
C GLN A 549 11.35 -38.72 25.68
N ASN A 550 11.38 -40.03 25.45
CA ASN A 550 11.43 -40.60 24.09
C ASN A 550 10.20 -40.22 23.24
N VAL A 551 9.01 -40.17 23.83
CA VAL A 551 7.80 -39.68 23.15
C VAL A 551 7.96 -38.21 22.76
N GLY A 552 8.43 -37.36 23.68
CA GLY A 552 8.68 -35.94 23.41
C GLY A 552 9.72 -35.71 22.32
N ILE A 553 10.79 -36.51 22.29
CA ILE A 553 11.81 -36.45 21.23
C ILE A 553 11.21 -36.83 19.88
N SER A 554 10.36 -37.87 19.82
CA SER A 554 9.68 -38.24 18.58
C SER A 554 8.79 -37.11 18.05
N GLN A 555 8.13 -36.36 18.94
CA GLN A 555 7.33 -35.19 18.57
C GLN A 555 8.23 -34.05 18.05
N ILE A 556 9.40 -33.85 18.64
CA ILE A 556 10.39 -32.87 18.14
C ILE A 556 10.82 -33.23 16.71
N PHE A 557 11.12 -34.50 16.42
CA PHE A 557 11.48 -34.92 15.06
C PHE A 557 10.35 -34.66 14.05
N GLN A 558 9.09 -34.92 14.42
CA GLN A 558 7.94 -34.60 13.58
C GLN A 558 7.85 -33.09 13.33
N ALA A 559 7.94 -32.27 14.38
CA ALA A 559 7.86 -30.82 14.26
C ALA A 559 8.99 -30.24 13.40
N VAL A 560 10.22 -30.75 13.53
CA VAL A 560 11.36 -30.35 12.68
C VAL A 560 11.11 -30.72 11.22
N ASN A 561 10.56 -31.90 10.95
CA ASN A 561 10.24 -32.32 9.58
C ASN A 561 9.13 -31.45 8.95
N ASP A 562 8.10 -31.13 9.72
CA ASP A 562 7.03 -30.22 9.27
C ASP A 562 7.56 -28.81 9.02
N LEU A 563 8.48 -28.32 9.86
CA LEU A 563 9.15 -27.04 9.66
C LEU A 563 10.03 -27.03 8.41
N ASN A 564 10.72 -28.13 8.09
CA ASN A 564 11.47 -28.26 6.84
C ASN A 564 10.56 -28.18 5.61
N ASN A 565 9.43 -28.89 5.61
CA ASN A 565 8.45 -28.82 4.51
C ASN A 565 7.90 -27.40 4.34
N MET A 566 7.57 -26.71 5.45
CA MET A 566 7.09 -25.32 5.41
C MET A 566 8.16 -24.36 4.89
N MET A 567 9.44 -24.55 5.24
CA MET A 567 10.53 -23.73 4.70
C MET A 567 10.70 -23.93 3.20
N GLU A 568 10.63 -25.17 2.71
CA GLU A 568 10.72 -25.46 1.27
C GLU A 568 9.58 -24.80 0.49
N GLN A 569 8.35 -24.90 1.01
CA GLN A 569 7.20 -24.21 0.43
C GLN A 569 7.37 -22.68 0.45
N THR A 570 7.87 -22.12 1.55
CA THR A 570 8.10 -20.67 1.69
C THR A 570 9.16 -20.20 0.69
N MET A 571 10.23 -20.96 0.50
CA MET A 571 11.28 -20.67 -0.49
C MET A 571 10.70 -20.68 -1.92
N GLY A 572 9.84 -21.64 -2.27
CA GLY A 572 9.14 -21.64 -3.56
C GLY A 572 8.24 -20.40 -3.74
N GLN A 573 7.47 -20.01 -2.73
CA GLN A 573 6.64 -18.80 -2.76
C GLN A 573 7.48 -17.54 -2.94
N MET A 574 8.66 -17.48 -2.32
CA MET A 574 9.57 -16.36 -2.44
C MET A 574 10.16 -16.20 -3.83
N GLN A 575 10.58 -17.29 -4.47
CA GLN A 575 11.00 -17.27 -5.87
C GLN A 575 9.88 -16.75 -6.77
N THR A 576 8.65 -17.21 -6.53
CA THR A 576 7.47 -16.73 -7.29
C THR A 576 7.22 -15.24 -7.07
N SER A 577 7.45 -14.74 -5.85
CA SER A 577 7.32 -13.32 -5.50
C SER A 577 8.40 -12.45 -6.18
N GLU A 578 9.62 -12.97 -6.28
CA GLU A 578 10.71 -12.32 -7.00
C GLU A 578 10.41 -12.21 -8.49
N GLU A 579 9.96 -13.31 -9.13
CA GLU A 579 9.52 -13.31 -10.52
C GLU A 579 8.38 -12.31 -10.76
N ALA A 580 7.37 -12.30 -9.87
CA ALA A 580 6.27 -11.35 -9.93
C ALA A 580 6.75 -9.90 -9.80
N SER A 581 7.70 -9.63 -8.90
CA SER A 581 8.31 -8.31 -8.75
C SER A 581 8.99 -7.86 -10.04
N THR A 582 9.79 -8.72 -10.68
CA THR A 582 10.44 -8.41 -11.97
C THR A 582 9.42 -8.12 -13.06
N VAL A 583 8.33 -8.89 -13.14
CA VAL A 583 7.25 -8.64 -14.11
C VAL A 583 6.59 -7.28 -13.85
N VAL A 584 6.27 -6.97 -12.60
CA VAL A 584 5.66 -5.71 -12.20
C VAL A 584 6.57 -4.53 -12.54
N GLN A 585 7.88 -4.65 -12.29
CA GLN A 585 8.87 -3.64 -12.66
C GLN A 585 8.92 -3.44 -14.18
N SER A 586 8.95 -4.52 -14.97
CA SER A 586 8.93 -4.44 -16.43
C SER A 586 7.65 -3.75 -16.96
N VAL A 587 6.50 -4.03 -16.36
CA VAL A 587 5.22 -3.38 -16.73
C VAL A 587 5.26 -1.90 -16.35
N ALA A 588 5.75 -1.56 -15.18
CA ALA A 588 5.90 -0.17 -14.75
C ALA A 588 6.81 0.63 -15.68
N ASP A 589 7.93 0.05 -16.11
CA ASP A 589 8.86 0.68 -17.06
C ASP A 589 8.18 0.88 -18.43
N LYS A 590 7.48 -0.13 -18.96
CA LYS A 590 6.71 0.00 -20.22
C LYS A 590 5.64 1.09 -20.16
N VAL A 591 4.93 1.21 -19.03
CA VAL A 591 3.93 2.26 -18.84
C VAL A 591 4.59 3.64 -18.73
N SER A 592 5.71 3.74 -18.03
CA SER A 592 6.51 4.98 -17.94
C SER A 592 7.00 5.42 -19.33
N ASP A 593 7.53 4.49 -20.13
CA ASP A 593 7.98 4.73 -21.50
C ASP A 593 6.83 5.15 -22.42
N LEU A 594 5.65 4.54 -22.25
CA LEU A 594 4.47 4.93 -22.99
C LEU A 594 4.07 6.38 -22.65
N VAL A 595 4.07 6.74 -21.36
CA VAL A 595 3.72 8.10 -20.91
C VAL A 595 4.73 9.14 -21.40
N THR A 596 6.03 8.82 -21.44
CA THR A 596 7.06 9.72 -21.98
C THR A 596 6.96 9.85 -23.50
N SER A 597 6.64 8.77 -24.22
CA SER A 597 6.49 8.79 -25.69
C SER A 597 5.42 9.76 -26.20
N TYR A 598 4.39 10.04 -25.38
CA TYR A 598 3.34 11.01 -25.72
C TYR A 598 3.73 12.47 -25.43
N GLY A 599 4.91 12.75 -24.90
CA GLY A 599 5.47 14.11 -24.81
C GLY A 599 4.71 15.09 -23.90
N TRP A 600 3.82 14.61 -23.02
CA TRP A 600 2.98 15.46 -22.18
C TRP A 600 3.77 16.34 -21.20
N LYS A 601 4.87 15.82 -20.64
CA LYS A 601 5.75 16.58 -19.73
C LYS A 601 6.40 17.76 -20.46
N GLU A 602 6.95 17.51 -21.65
CA GLU A 602 7.59 18.52 -22.49
C GLU A 602 6.58 19.54 -23.02
N ALA A 603 5.35 19.10 -23.31
CA ALA A 603 4.26 20.00 -23.69
C ALA A 603 3.85 20.92 -22.53
N ALA A 604 3.80 20.40 -21.30
CA ALA A 604 3.52 21.19 -20.10
C ALA A 604 4.62 22.23 -19.83
N GLU A 605 5.90 21.86 -19.99
CA GLU A 605 7.02 22.79 -19.87
C GLU A 605 6.99 23.89 -20.93
N ARG A 606 6.74 23.52 -22.20
CA ARG A 606 6.59 24.48 -23.31
C ARG A 606 5.42 25.45 -23.06
N ALA A 607 4.31 24.97 -22.50
CA ALA A 607 3.18 25.82 -22.14
C ALA A 607 3.55 26.82 -21.03
N LYS A 608 4.29 26.37 -20.01
CA LYS A 608 4.79 27.22 -18.92
C LYS A 608 5.73 28.32 -19.44
N GLN A 609 6.65 27.99 -20.33
CA GLN A 609 7.56 28.95 -20.97
C GLN A 609 6.86 29.96 -21.90
N LYS A 610 5.72 29.59 -22.50
CA LYS A 610 4.91 30.51 -23.31
C LYS A 610 4.04 31.46 -22.48
N ALA A 611 3.73 31.08 -21.23
CA ALA A 611 2.90 31.87 -20.32
C ALA A 611 3.69 32.97 -19.58
N LEU A 612 4.98 32.71 -19.32
CA LEU A 612 6.00 33.68 -18.88
C LEU A 612 6.39 34.61 -20.04
#